data_AF-A0A2N1IIB9-F1
#
_entry.id   AF-A0A2N1IIB9-F1
#
_cell.length_a   1.000
_cell.length_b   1.000
_cell.length_c   1.000
_cell.angle_alpha   90.00
_cell.angle_beta   90.00
_cell.angle_gamma   90.00
#
_symmetry.space_group_name_H-M   'P 1'
#
loop_
_entity.id
_entity.type
_entity.pdbx_description
1 polymer ?
#
loop_
_entity_poly.entity_id
_entity_poly.type
_entity_poly.pdbx_seq_one_letter_code
_entity_poly.pdbx_strand_id
1 'polypeptide(L)'
;MKIDIVKSLFVLSLISLIACSPIELYQAENTYEEAKLSKNGKRILASLTLLATLDSSQYKNKLDEAKLASLELQKAKSFLAEDHIYLAYLSSHDSYRTMATTESKDVLLKVGGQLRYLLDVQSNIAKSFDNLPTPLSTVILKYQNQSVLKWDVIKINSVMEQLGQAAKFISHSLSILEREKGAGLSPEITQWQLAIESQLKMINQVEQYLINLALSSSAIELEKLNAELTNNSENLLSLVREELAQETMQPHFIKANKEYQRYFNLNENLSLASSPTRRNSHASWYKDWNAIEKEVLESISPFSSYPTTSLNRVNKLKSFINGANKMKPDLELGSSSLYLFMSKFGSIYNLLEKLNKDRMLLTYG
;
A
#
# COMPACT_ATOMS: atom_id res chain seq x y z
N MET A 1 80.06 -5.81 -54.18
CA MET A 1 79.72 -6.24 -52.80
C MET A 1 78.88 -5.14 -52.14
N LYS A 2 77.58 -5.08 -52.46
CA LYS A 2 76.67 -4.00 -52.03
C LYS A 2 75.21 -4.46 -52.09
N ILE A 3 74.93 -5.65 -51.61
CA ILE A 3 73.58 -6.17 -51.40
C ILE A 3 73.73 -7.05 -50.17
N ASP A 4 73.22 -6.61 -49.01
CA ASP A 4 72.85 -7.51 -47.88
C ASP A 4 72.40 -6.77 -46.61
N ILE A 5 72.58 -5.44 -46.53
CA ILE A 5 72.07 -4.67 -45.37
C ILE A 5 70.56 -4.40 -45.52
N VAL A 6 70.07 -4.11 -46.72
CA VAL A 6 68.66 -3.77 -46.97
C VAL A 6 67.71 -4.97 -46.82
N LYS A 7 68.12 -6.18 -47.24
CA LYS A 7 67.33 -7.41 -47.03
C LYS A 7 67.25 -7.81 -45.56
N SER A 8 68.35 -7.65 -44.83
CA SER A 8 68.40 -7.95 -43.39
C SER A 8 67.54 -6.97 -42.57
N LEU A 9 67.53 -5.68 -42.92
CA LEU A 9 66.65 -4.68 -42.30
C LEU A 9 65.17 -4.91 -42.62
N PHE A 10 64.83 -5.41 -43.82
CA PHE A 10 63.44 -5.72 -44.18
C PHE A 10 62.90 -6.96 -43.46
N VAL A 11 63.75 -7.98 -43.25
CA VAL A 11 63.38 -9.18 -42.47
C VAL A 11 63.29 -8.87 -40.97
N LEU A 12 64.19 -8.05 -40.41
CA LEU A 12 64.09 -7.56 -39.04
C LEU A 12 62.86 -6.64 -38.83
N SER A 13 62.48 -5.86 -39.86
CA SER A 13 61.24 -5.06 -39.89
C SER A 13 59.97 -5.92 -39.97
N LEU A 14 60.00 -7.06 -40.67
CA LEU A 14 58.86 -7.99 -40.72
C LEU A 14 58.70 -8.81 -39.44
N ILE A 15 59.81 -9.16 -38.77
CA ILE A 15 59.76 -9.86 -37.47
C ILE A 15 59.26 -8.94 -36.35
N SER A 16 59.47 -7.63 -36.46
CA SER A 16 58.95 -6.64 -35.52
C SER A 16 57.49 -6.22 -35.76
N LEU A 17 56.86 -6.65 -36.87
CA LEU A 17 55.44 -6.43 -37.17
C LEU A 17 54.51 -7.61 -36.79
N ILE A 18 55.06 -8.71 -36.26
CA ILE A 18 54.30 -9.90 -35.81
C ILE A 18 54.39 -10.07 -34.27
N ALA A 19 54.96 -9.09 -33.55
CA ALA A 19 55.03 -9.10 -32.10
C ALA A 19 53.70 -8.67 -31.43
N CYS A 20 52.64 -9.42 -31.71
CA CYS A 20 51.60 -9.70 -30.73
C CYS A 20 51.58 -11.23 -30.66
N SER A 21 52.40 -11.81 -29.78
CA SER A 21 52.61 -13.26 -29.88
C SER A 21 51.30 -13.99 -29.52
N PRO A 22 50.85 -14.97 -30.34
CA PRO A 22 49.67 -15.78 -30.01
C PRO A 22 49.75 -16.44 -28.62
N ILE A 23 50.98 -16.62 -28.11
CA ILE A 23 51.28 -17.17 -26.79
C ILE A 23 50.93 -16.18 -25.67
N GLU A 24 51.30 -14.91 -25.80
CA GLU A 24 50.95 -13.87 -24.81
C GLU A 24 49.44 -13.65 -24.74
N LEU A 25 48.76 -13.64 -25.90
CA LEU A 25 47.31 -13.54 -25.95
C LEU A 25 46.66 -14.75 -25.23
N TYR A 26 47.09 -15.96 -25.56
CA TYR A 26 46.59 -17.20 -24.94
C TYR A 26 46.81 -17.23 -23.41
N GLN A 27 47.97 -16.79 -22.93
CA GLN A 27 48.26 -16.71 -21.49
C GLN A 27 47.39 -15.65 -20.80
N ALA A 28 47.17 -14.50 -21.43
CA ALA A 28 46.30 -13.46 -20.92
C ALA A 28 44.82 -13.92 -20.85
N GLU A 29 44.37 -14.70 -21.84
CA GLU A 29 43.03 -15.31 -21.86
C GLU A 29 42.86 -16.33 -20.72
N ASN A 30 43.85 -17.22 -20.52
CA ASN A 30 43.81 -18.16 -19.40
C ASN A 30 43.74 -17.44 -18.04
N THR A 31 44.55 -16.39 -17.87
CA THR A 31 44.55 -15.59 -16.63
C THR A 31 43.19 -14.90 -16.41
N TYR A 32 42.58 -14.40 -17.50
CA TYR A 32 41.24 -13.81 -17.45
C TYR A 32 40.17 -14.82 -17.06
N GLU A 33 40.20 -16.04 -17.62
CA GLU A 33 39.25 -17.09 -17.26
C GLU A 33 39.43 -17.56 -15.81
N GLU A 34 40.66 -17.72 -15.33
CA GLU A 34 40.92 -17.97 -13.90
C GLU A 34 40.40 -16.84 -13.00
N ALA A 35 40.59 -15.58 -13.41
CA ALA A 35 40.12 -14.42 -12.67
C ALA A 35 38.57 -14.37 -12.60
N LYS A 36 37.89 -14.76 -13.69
CA LYS A 36 36.43 -14.92 -13.73
C LYS A 36 35.95 -16.06 -12.84
N LEU A 37 36.58 -17.23 -12.91
CA LEU A 37 36.24 -18.39 -12.09
C LEU A 37 36.40 -18.09 -10.59
N SER A 38 37.48 -17.40 -10.22
CA SER A 38 37.73 -16.95 -8.84
C SER A 38 36.90 -15.73 -8.41
N LYS A 39 36.13 -15.12 -9.33
CA LYS A 39 35.28 -13.94 -9.11
C LYS A 39 36.04 -12.75 -8.48
N ASN A 40 37.32 -12.61 -8.82
CA ASN A 40 38.19 -11.55 -8.27
C ASN A 40 38.23 -10.34 -9.20
N GLY A 41 37.49 -9.28 -8.87
CA GLY A 41 37.35 -8.09 -9.72
C GLY A 41 38.67 -7.40 -10.08
N LYS A 42 39.63 -7.33 -9.15
CA LYS A 42 40.95 -6.73 -9.41
C LYS A 42 41.74 -7.52 -10.44
N ARG A 43 41.74 -8.86 -10.33
CA ARG A 43 42.39 -9.74 -11.31
C ARG A 43 41.69 -9.65 -12.67
N ILE A 44 40.35 -9.62 -12.70
CA ILE A 44 39.58 -9.48 -13.94
C ILE A 44 39.95 -8.20 -14.69
N LEU A 45 40.00 -7.05 -13.98
CA LEU A 45 40.40 -5.77 -14.58
C LEU A 45 41.83 -5.78 -15.11
N ALA A 46 42.76 -6.35 -14.35
CA ALA A 46 44.16 -6.44 -14.77
C ALA A 46 44.30 -7.28 -16.06
N SER A 47 43.66 -8.45 -16.10
CA SER A 47 43.68 -9.33 -17.27
C SER A 47 43.00 -8.70 -18.49
N LEU A 48 41.84 -8.05 -18.31
CA LEU A 48 41.15 -7.36 -19.40
C LEU A 48 41.94 -6.15 -19.92
N THR A 49 42.69 -5.47 -19.05
CA THR A 49 43.56 -4.36 -19.48
C THR A 49 44.66 -4.88 -20.40
N LEU A 50 45.31 -5.99 -20.03
CA LEU A 50 46.30 -6.64 -20.89
C LEU A 50 45.67 -7.14 -22.20
N LEU A 51 44.54 -7.86 -22.12
CA LEU A 51 43.85 -8.36 -23.30
C LEU A 51 43.42 -7.25 -24.26
N ALA A 52 42.94 -6.10 -23.77
CA ALA A 52 42.59 -4.96 -24.63
C ALA A 52 43.81 -4.28 -25.28
N THR A 53 45.02 -4.44 -24.72
CA THR A 53 46.26 -4.01 -25.39
C THR A 53 46.72 -4.98 -26.47
N LEU A 54 46.45 -6.29 -26.31
CA LEU A 54 46.84 -7.33 -27.26
C LEU A 54 45.82 -7.49 -28.41
N ASP A 55 44.52 -7.48 -28.09
CA ASP A 55 43.42 -7.46 -29.05
C ASP A 55 42.30 -6.52 -28.58
N SER A 56 42.45 -5.24 -28.95
CA SER A 56 41.49 -4.20 -28.63
C SER A 56 40.10 -4.48 -29.22
N SER A 57 40.03 -5.05 -30.43
CA SER A 57 38.76 -5.25 -31.14
C SER A 57 37.81 -6.18 -30.40
N GLN A 58 38.37 -7.18 -29.71
CA GLN A 58 37.61 -8.17 -28.97
C GLN A 58 37.37 -7.78 -27.51
N TYR A 59 38.33 -7.12 -26.85
CA TYR A 59 38.33 -6.96 -25.40
C TYR A 59 38.06 -5.55 -24.88
N LYS A 60 38.07 -4.53 -25.73
CA LYS A 60 37.86 -3.14 -25.31
C LYS A 60 36.50 -2.93 -24.63
N ASN A 61 35.42 -3.45 -25.20
CA ASN A 61 34.07 -3.33 -24.61
C ASN A 61 33.97 -4.05 -23.27
N LYS A 62 34.53 -5.26 -23.14
CA LYS A 62 34.56 -6.02 -21.89
C LYS A 62 35.34 -5.27 -20.79
N LEU A 63 36.47 -4.65 -21.16
CA LEU A 63 37.24 -3.82 -20.24
C LEU A 63 36.44 -2.60 -19.78
N ASP A 64 35.71 -1.94 -20.69
CA ASP A 64 34.92 -0.77 -20.36
C ASP A 64 33.74 -1.13 -19.43
N GLU A 65 33.06 -2.26 -19.67
CA GLU A 65 32.05 -2.81 -18.75
C GLU A 65 32.63 -3.15 -17.37
N ALA A 66 33.79 -3.80 -17.31
CA ALA A 66 34.45 -4.14 -16.05
C ALA A 66 34.87 -2.89 -15.25
N LYS A 67 35.33 -1.85 -15.95
CA LYS A 67 35.66 -0.54 -15.34
C LYS A 67 34.42 0.13 -14.76
N LEU A 68 33.32 0.14 -15.51
CA LEU A 68 32.04 0.67 -15.04
C LEU A 68 31.55 -0.10 -13.80
N ALA A 69 31.57 -1.43 -13.83
CA ALA A 69 31.16 -2.26 -12.70
C ALA A 69 32.02 -2.01 -11.44
N SER A 70 33.32 -1.80 -11.61
CA SER A 70 34.23 -1.46 -10.51
C SER A 70 33.98 -0.06 -9.95
N LEU A 71 33.64 0.92 -10.80
CA LEU A 71 33.27 2.26 -10.36
C LEU A 71 31.97 2.22 -9.55
N GLU A 72 30.96 1.48 -10.01
CA GLU A 72 29.71 1.29 -9.27
C GLU A 72 29.93 0.58 -7.93
N LEU A 73 30.85 -0.40 -7.84
CA LEU A 73 31.20 -1.01 -6.56
C LEU A 73 31.82 0.00 -5.58
N GLN A 74 32.68 0.90 -6.07
CA GLN A 74 33.26 1.95 -5.25
C GLN A 74 32.20 2.93 -4.75
N LYS A 75 31.27 3.36 -5.62
CA LYS A 75 30.12 4.19 -5.22
C LYS A 75 29.28 3.50 -4.17
N ALA A 76 28.95 2.23 -4.38
CA ALA A 76 28.15 1.44 -3.44
C ALA A 76 28.78 1.38 -2.04
N LYS A 77 30.11 1.20 -1.98
CA LYS A 77 30.85 1.21 -0.71
C LYS A 77 30.89 2.58 -0.05
N SER A 78 31.03 3.66 -0.83
CA SER A 78 30.98 5.03 -0.30
C SER A 78 29.60 5.33 0.30
N PHE A 79 28.54 5.07 -0.46
CA PHE A 79 27.16 5.25 0.03
C PHE A 79 26.87 4.38 1.25
N LEU A 80 27.37 3.13 1.29
CA LEU A 80 27.23 2.28 2.46
C LEU A 80 27.98 2.83 3.68
N ALA A 81 29.15 3.45 3.49
CA ALA A 81 29.89 4.10 4.58
C ALA A 81 29.18 5.36 5.11
N GLU A 82 28.39 6.01 4.26
CA GLU A 82 27.54 7.18 4.57
C GLU A 82 26.11 6.79 5.01
N ASP A 83 25.81 5.50 5.19
CA ASP A 83 24.49 4.95 5.54
C ASP A 83 23.38 5.27 4.51
N HIS A 84 23.75 5.57 3.26
CA HIS A 84 22.84 5.79 2.14
C HIS A 84 22.44 4.46 1.47
N ILE A 85 21.67 3.64 2.19
CA ILE A 85 21.32 2.26 1.80
C ILE A 85 20.65 2.17 0.43
N TYR A 86 19.74 3.10 0.10
CA TYR A 86 19.06 3.15 -1.20
C TYR A 86 20.05 3.28 -2.37
N LEU A 87 20.95 4.27 -2.31
CA LEU A 87 21.94 4.50 -3.36
C LEU A 87 23.00 3.40 -3.38
N ALA A 88 23.41 2.91 -2.21
CA ALA A 88 24.33 1.80 -2.08
C ALA A 88 23.78 0.55 -2.78
N TYR A 89 22.47 0.27 -2.62
CA TYR A 89 21.81 -0.83 -3.30
C TYR A 89 21.81 -0.67 -4.81
N LEU A 90 21.37 0.48 -5.33
CA LEU A 90 21.32 0.71 -6.78
C LEU A 90 22.69 0.50 -7.45
N SER A 91 23.75 1.09 -6.87
CA SER A 91 25.11 0.93 -7.38
C SER A 91 25.64 -0.51 -7.21
N SER A 92 25.34 -1.18 -6.09
CA SER A 92 25.78 -2.58 -5.89
C SER A 92 25.09 -3.55 -6.87
N HIS A 93 23.82 -3.31 -7.18
CA HIS A 93 23.07 -4.05 -8.19
C HIS A 93 23.71 -3.90 -9.56
N ASP A 94 23.96 -2.66 -9.99
CA ASP A 94 24.53 -2.38 -11.31
C ASP A 94 25.94 -2.97 -11.43
N SER A 95 26.74 -2.88 -10.36
CA SER A 95 28.05 -3.54 -10.28
C SER A 95 27.96 -5.06 -10.44
N TYR A 96 27.16 -5.73 -9.61
CA TYR A 96 27.06 -7.19 -9.60
C TYR A 96 26.46 -7.76 -10.89
N ARG A 97 25.44 -7.09 -11.45
CA ARG A 97 24.78 -7.53 -12.70
C ARG A 97 25.62 -7.27 -13.94
N THR A 98 26.53 -6.30 -13.91
CA THR A 98 27.51 -6.07 -14.99
C THR A 98 28.71 -7.01 -14.85
N MET A 99 29.27 -7.14 -13.64
CA MET A 99 30.41 -8.02 -13.36
C MET A 99 30.24 -8.68 -11.99
N ALA A 100 29.84 -9.95 -12.00
CA ALA A 100 29.60 -10.73 -10.80
C ALA A 100 30.92 -11.10 -10.10
N THR A 101 31.28 -10.34 -9.07
CA THR A 101 32.44 -10.59 -8.20
C THR A 101 31.98 -10.99 -6.80
N THR A 102 32.85 -11.63 -6.02
CA THR A 102 32.56 -11.92 -4.61
C THR A 102 32.27 -10.64 -3.84
N GLU A 103 33.08 -9.60 -4.04
CA GLU A 103 32.94 -8.34 -3.32
C GLU A 103 31.66 -7.57 -3.70
N SER A 104 31.29 -7.54 -4.99
CA SER A 104 30.02 -6.92 -5.41
C SER A 104 28.80 -7.70 -4.91
N LYS A 105 28.89 -9.03 -4.85
CA LYS A 105 27.86 -9.88 -4.24
C LYS A 105 27.69 -9.56 -2.76
N ASP A 106 28.78 -9.50 -2.00
CA ASP A 106 28.73 -9.28 -0.55
C ASP A 106 28.11 -7.92 -0.19
N VAL A 107 28.49 -6.86 -0.93
CA VAL A 107 27.86 -5.54 -0.76
C VAL A 107 26.38 -5.60 -1.11
N LEU A 108 26.02 -6.19 -2.26
CA LEU A 108 24.63 -6.33 -2.71
C LEU A 108 23.76 -7.06 -1.69
N LEU A 109 24.23 -8.18 -1.15
CA LEU A 109 23.50 -8.94 -0.12
C LEU A 109 23.29 -8.11 1.15
N LYS A 110 24.30 -7.37 1.59
CA LYS A 110 24.23 -6.54 2.79
C LYS A 110 23.17 -5.45 2.66
N VAL A 111 23.20 -4.67 1.57
CA VAL A 111 22.26 -3.54 1.38
C VAL A 111 20.90 -3.97 0.87
N GLY A 112 20.84 -4.98 -0.02
CA GLY A 112 19.60 -5.54 -0.52
C GLY A 112 18.81 -6.28 0.57
N GLY A 113 19.50 -6.94 1.51
CA GLY A 113 18.88 -7.54 2.68
C GLY A 113 18.12 -6.52 3.53
N GLN A 114 18.66 -5.30 3.67
CA GLN A 114 18.02 -4.20 4.41
C GLN A 114 16.82 -3.60 3.67
N LEU A 115 16.78 -3.64 2.33
CA LEU A 115 15.66 -3.11 1.54
C LEU A 115 14.62 -4.16 1.15
N ARG A 116 14.86 -5.43 1.45
CA ARG A 116 14.01 -6.56 1.04
C ARG A 116 12.55 -6.40 1.49
N TYR A 117 12.32 -5.80 2.65
CA TYR A 117 10.97 -5.57 3.20
C TYR A 117 10.07 -4.76 2.25
N LEU A 118 10.65 -3.95 1.35
CA LEU A 118 9.89 -3.18 0.37
C LEU A 118 9.13 -4.08 -0.62
N LEU A 119 9.59 -5.31 -0.83
CA LEU A 119 8.86 -6.31 -1.62
C LEU A 119 7.59 -6.78 -0.90
N ASP A 120 7.63 -6.89 0.43
CA ASP A 120 6.46 -7.23 1.25
C ASP A 120 5.47 -6.06 1.28
N VAL A 121 5.98 -4.82 1.38
CA VAL A 121 5.18 -3.59 1.24
C VAL A 121 4.46 -3.59 -0.13
N GLN A 122 5.19 -3.80 -1.23
CA GLN A 122 4.61 -3.87 -2.57
C GLN A 122 3.54 -4.97 -2.68
N SER A 123 3.81 -6.16 -2.13
CA SER A 123 2.85 -7.28 -2.18
C SER A 123 1.55 -6.95 -1.45
N ASN A 124 1.63 -6.29 -0.29
CA ASN A 124 0.44 -5.87 0.45
C ASN A 124 -0.32 -4.75 -0.27
N ILE A 125 0.37 -3.78 -0.88
CA ILE A 125 -0.29 -2.77 -1.72
C ILE A 125 -1.05 -3.43 -2.86
N ALA A 126 -0.44 -4.38 -3.58
CA ALA A 126 -1.12 -5.11 -4.65
C ALA A 126 -2.38 -5.83 -4.16
N LYS A 127 -2.29 -6.57 -3.03
CA LYS A 127 -3.45 -7.22 -2.40
C LYS A 127 -4.55 -6.23 -2.01
N SER A 128 -4.19 -5.02 -1.58
CA SER A 128 -5.19 -3.99 -1.33
C SER A 128 -5.96 -3.64 -2.59
N PHE A 129 -5.27 -3.39 -3.70
CA PHE A 129 -5.92 -3.04 -4.96
C PHE A 129 -6.78 -4.19 -5.50
N ASP A 130 -6.36 -5.44 -5.32
CA ASP A 130 -7.15 -6.63 -5.70
C ASP A 130 -8.46 -6.74 -4.91
N ASN A 131 -8.50 -6.19 -3.69
CA ASN A 131 -9.70 -6.17 -2.84
C ASN A 131 -10.53 -4.89 -3.00
N LEU A 132 -10.08 -3.87 -3.76
CA LEU A 132 -10.82 -2.63 -3.88
C LEU A 132 -12.04 -2.78 -4.81
N PRO A 133 -13.24 -2.40 -4.35
CA PRO A 133 -14.40 -2.37 -5.22
C PRO A 133 -14.19 -1.28 -6.29
N THR A 134 -14.08 -1.69 -7.54
CA THR A 134 -13.69 -0.80 -8.64
C THR A 134 -14.81 -0.69 -9.68
N PRO A 135 -15.19 0.54 -10.11
CA PRO A 135 -14.74 1.86 -9.62
C PRO A 135 -15.45 2.31 -8.32
N LEU A 136 -14.71 2.89 -7.38
CA LEU A 136 -15.26 3.43 -6.13
C LEU A 136 -16.33 4.51 -6.38
N SER A 137 -16.16 5.35 -7.40
CA SER A 137 -17.13 6.38 -7.78
C SER A 137 -18.49 5.78 -8.15
N THR A 138 -18.51 4.67 -8.88
CA THR A 138 -19.74 3.96 -9.26
C THR A 138 -20.43 3.38 -8.03
N VAL A 139 -19.67 2.80 -7.10
CA VAL A 139 -20.21 2.26 -5.85
C VAL A 139 -20.86 3.35 -5.02
N ILE A 140 -20.17 4.48 -4.85
CA ILE A 140 -20.68 5.64 -4.10
C ILE A 140 -21.97 6.16 -4.74
N LEU A 141 -21.96 6.43 -6.05
CA LEU A 141 -23.12 6.96 -6.76
C LEU A 141 -24.33 6.02 -6.68
N LYS A 142 -24.10 4.70 -6.76
CA LYS A 142 -25.17 3.70 -6.64
C LYS A 142 -25.89 3.82 -5.30
N TYR A 143 -25.15 3.82 -4.19
CA TYR A 143 -25.75 3.83 -2.86
C TYR A 143 -26.24 5.22 -2.45
N GLN A 144 -25.60 6.29 -2.92
CA GLN A 144 -26.05 7.67 -2.70
C GLN A 144 -27.41 7.95 -3.34
N ASN A 145 -27.65 7.46 -4.56
CA ASN A 145 -28.86 7.77 -5.33
C ASN A 145 -30.02 6.80 -5.05
N GLN A 146 -29.78 5.75 -4.25
CA GLN A 146 -30.77 4.72 -3.95
C GLN A 146 -31.21 4.84 -2.49
N SER A 147 -32.53 4.83 -2.26
CA SER A 147 -33.08 4.73 -0.90
C SER A 147 -32.50 3.52 -0.17
N VAL A 148 -32.09 3.72 1.08
CA VAL A 148 -31.46 2.69 1.93
C VAL A 148 -32.35 1.45 2.12
N LEU A 149 -33.67 1.63 2.07
CA LEU A 149 -34.65 0.54 2.13
C LEU A 149 -34.61 -0.40 0.92
N LYS A 150 -33.96 0.02 -0.16
CA LYS A 150 -33.75 -0.78 -1.38
C LYS A 150 -32.33 -1.33 -1.46
N TRP A 151 -31.46 -1.04 -0.49
CA TRP A 151 -30.11 -1.58 -0.50
C TRP A 151 -30.16 -3.09 -0.30
N ASP A 152 -29.37 -3.79 -1.11
CA ASP A 152 -29.16 -5.22 -0.99
C ASP A 152 -28.10 -5.44 0.08
N VAL A 153 -28.52 -5.94 1.25
CA VAL A 153 -27.68 -6.11 2.44
C VAL A 153 -26.46 -6.98 2.14
N ILE A 154 -26.61 -8.03 1.33
CA ILE A 154 -25.51 -8.92 0.96
C ILE A 154 -24.47 -8.14 0.13
N LYS A 155 -24.93 -7.35 -0.84
CA LYS A 155 -24.04 -6.57 -1.70
C LYS A 155 -23.32 -5.46 -0.96
N ILE A 156 -23.99 -4.72 -0.08
CA ILE A 156 -23.31 -3.66 0.68
C ILE A 156 -22.34 -4.26 1.72
N ASN A 157 -22.68 -5.37 2.37
CA ASN A 157 -21.76 -6.06 3.27
C ASN A 157 -20.49 -6.53 2.54
N SER A 158 -20.64 -7.07 1.32
CA SER A 158 -19.48 -7.44 0.49
C SER A 158 -18.60 -6.24 0.14
N VAL A 159 -19.19 -5.05 -0.12
CA VAL A 159 -18.44 -3.82 -0.35
C VAL A 159 -17.70 -3.38 0.92
N MET A 160 -18.35 -3.42 2.08
CA MET A 160 -17.72 -3.08 3.37
C MET A 160 -16.53 -4.01 3.66
N GLU A 161 -16.71 -5.32 3.46
CA GLU A 161 -15.63 -6.31 3.67
C GLU A 161 -14.45 -6.06 2.72
N GLN A 162 -14.73 -5.79 1.45
CA GLN A 162 -13.72 -5.45 0.45
C GLN A 162 -12.90 -4.20 0.83
N LEU A 163 -13.58 -3.12 1.25
CA LEU A 163 -12.93 -1.91 1.74
C LEU A 163 -12.10 -2.20 3.00
N GLY A 164 -12.64 -2.96 3.95
CA GLY A 164 -11.95 -3.35 5.17
C GLY A 164 -10.70 -4.21 4.92
N GLN A 165 -10.75 -5.17 3.99
CA GLN A 165 -9.56 -5.95 3.60
C GLN A 165 -8.52 -5.07 2.89
N ALA A 166 -8.96 -4.19 1.99
CA ALA A 166 -8.08 -3.25 1.31
C ALA A 166 -7.34 -2.34 2.32
N ALA A 167 -8.08 -1.71 3.23
CA ALA A 167 -7.52 -0.87 4.29
C ALA A 167 -6.54 -1.64 5.18
N LYS A 168 -6.85 -2.90 5.53
CA LYS A 168 -5.96 -3.76 6.33
C LYS A 168 -4.62 -4.01 5.64
N PHE A 169 -4.61 -4.33 4.35
CA PHE A 169 -3.36 -4.58 3.63
C PHE A 169 -2.51 -3.31 3.48
N ILE A 170 -3.14 -2.16 3.21
CA ILE A 170 -2.44 -0.87 3.18
C ILE A 170 -1.88 -0.51 4.55
N SER A 171 -2.66 -0.67 5.62
CA SER A 171 -2.20 -0.42 6.99
C SER A 171 -1.02 -1.31 7.35
N HIS A 172 -1.03 -2.59 6.96
CA HIS A 172 0.11 -3.48 7.17
C HIS A 172 1.37 -3.01 6.43
N SER A 173 1.21 -2.48 5.22
CA SER A 173 2.32 -1.88 4.44
C SER A 173 2.96 -0.71 5.21
N LEU A 174 2.13 0.17 5.79
CA LEU A 174 2.59 1.28 6.63
C LEU A 174 3.30 0.79 7.89
N SER A 175 2.75 -0.20 8.59
CA SER A 175 3.39 -0.76 9.79
C SER A 175 4.76 -1.38 9.49
N ILE A 176 4.94 -1.99 8.32
CA ILE A 176 6.27 -2.47 7.89
C ILE A 176 7.22 -1.27 7.74
N LEU A 177 6.82 -0.23 7.01
CA LEU A 177 7.64 0.97 6.81
C LEU A 177 7.99 1.67 8.14
N GLU A 178 7.05 1.74 9.08
CA GLU A 178 7.25 2.34 10.40
C GLU A 178 8.25 1.57 11.27
N ARG A 179 8.24 0.23 11.21
CA ARG A 179 9.15 -0.62 12.00
C ARG A 179 10.59 -0.48 11.55
N GLU A 180 10.83 -0.28 10.26
CA GLU A 180 12.17 -0.20 9.69
C GLU A 180 12.82 1.21 9.83
N LYS A 181 12.23 2.14 10.60
CA LYS A 181 12.70 3.52 10.87
C LYS A 181 14.11 3.67 11.51
N GLY A 182 14.92 2.61 11.56
CA GLY A 182 16.24 2.60 12.21
C GLY A 182 17.33 3.42 11.50
N ALA A 183 17.15 3.72 10.21
CA ALA A 183 17.92 4.71 9.44
C ALA A 183 16.88 5.50 8.62
N GLY A 184 16.95 6.83 8.58
CA GLY A 184 15.91 7.64 7.93
C GLY A 184 15.55 7.12 6.53
N LEU A 185 14.26 6.92 6.25
CA LEU A 185 13.80 6.50 4.93
C LEU A 185 14.32 7.47 3.87
N SER A 186 14.70 6.95 2.70
CA SER A 186 15.07 7.82 1.59
C SER A 186 13.89 8.76 1.24
N PRO A 187 14.15 9.93 0.64
CA PRO A 187 13.09 10.84 0.22
C PRO A 187 12.04 10.16 -0.66
N GLU A 188 12.45 9.26 -1.54
CA GLU A 188 11.56 8.49 -2.42
C GLU A 188 10.65 7.56 -1.63
N ILE A 189 11.18 6.84 -0.63
CA ILE A 189 10.38 5.92 0.19
C ILE A 189 9.44 6.72 1.10
N THR A 190 9.87 7.89 1.59
CA THR A 190 9.03 8.80 2.38
C THR A 190 7.84 9.32 1.57
N GLN A 191 8.08 9.75 0.32
CA GLN A 191 6.99 10.17 -0.57
C GLN A 191 6.04 9.02 -0.88
N TRP A 192 6.57 7.80 -1.08
CA TRP A 192 5.75 6.62 -1.28
C TRP A 192 4.90 6.30 -0.04
N GLN A 193 5.47 6.40 1.17
CA GLN A 193 4.73 6.24 2.42
C GLN A 193 3.56 7.22 2.51
N LEU A 194 3.77 8.52 2.25
CA LEU A 194 2.71 9.53 2.26
C LEU A 194 1.58 9.21 1.28
N ALA A 195 1.91 8.62 0.13
CA ALA A 195 0.91 8.19 -0.84
C ALA A 195 0.13 6.96 -0.37
N ILE A 196 0.80 6.02 0.31
CA ILE A 196 0.16 4.86 0.94
C ILE A 196 -0.79 5.34 2.06
N GLU A 197 -0.39 6.31 2.87
CA GLU A 197 -1.25 6.96 3.88
C GLU A 197 -2.47 7.65 3.25
N SER A 198 -2.26 8.38 2.15
CA SER A 198 -3.35 9.05 1.42
C SER A 198 -4.33 8.04 0.81
N GLN A 199 -3.83 6.92 0.27
CA GLN A 199 -4.65 5.82 -0.21
C GLN A 199 -5.49 5.21 0.93
N LEU A 200 -4.90 4.95 2.09
CA LEU A 200 -5.63 4.44 3.26
C LEU A 200 -6.75 5.39 3.69
N LYS A 201 -6.43 6.69 3.73
CA LYS A 201 -7.38 7.74 4.07
C LYS A 201 -8.56 7.76 3.11
N MET A 202 -8.32 7.66 1.80
CA MET A 202 -9.38 7.57 0.79
C MET A 202 -10.29 6.37 1.04
N ILE A 203 -9.72 5.17 1.26
CA ILE A 203 -10.49 3.94 1.49
C ILE A 203 -11.40 4.09 2.72
N ASN A 204 -10.84 4.58 3.83
CA ASN A 204 -11.59 4.79 5.07
C ASN A 204 -12.68 5.86 4.90
N GLN A 205 -12.42 6.94 4.14
CA GLN A 205 -13.44 7.95 3.85
C GLN A 205 -14.61 7.37 3.05
N VAL A 206 -14.36 6.48 2.08
CA VAL A 206 -15.42 5.83 1.31
C VAL A 206 -16.27 4.91 2.20
N GLU A 207 -15.64 4.10 3.03
CA GLU A 207 -16.33 3.22 3.99
C GLU A 207 -17.22 4.05 4.93
N GLN A 208 -16.64 5.07 5.58
CA GLN A 208 -17.36 5.96 6.49
C GLN A 208 -18.52 6.68 5.80
N TYR A 209 -18.35 7.11 4.56
CA TYR A 209 -19.40 7.78 3.81
C TYR A 209 -20.61 6.86 3.57
N LEU A 210 -20.38 5.61 3.17
CA LEU A 210 -21.45 4.63 2.95
C LEU A 210 -22.21 4.31 4.25
N ILE A 211 -21.50 4.17 5.36
CA ILE A 211 -22.11 4.02 6.70
C ILE A 211 -22.95 5.25 7.05
N ASN A 212 -22.40 6.45 6.87
CA ASN A 212 -23.09 7.69 7.20
C ASN A 212 -24.35 7.93 6.34
N LEU A 213 -24.37 7.48 5.09
CA LEU A 213 -25.59 7.51 4.27
C LEU A 213 -26.72 6.67 4.91
N ALA A 214 -26.39 5.45 5.37
CA ALA A 214 -27.35 4.58 6.04
C ALA A 214 -27.83 5.19 7.37
N LEU A 215 -26.91 5.67 8.20
CA LEU A 215 -27.22 6.29 9.50
C LEU A 215 -28.03 7.57 9.35
N SER A 216 -27.68 8.43 8.39
CA SER A 216 -28.43 9.67 8.13
C SER A 216 -29.87 9.38 7.72
N SER A 217 -30.08 8.46 6.77
CA SER A 217 -31.44 8.06 6.37
C SER A 217 -32.22 7.42 7.50
N SER A 218 -31.56 6.59 8.32
CA SER A 218 -32.19 5.93 9.46
C SER A 218 -32.53 6.93 10.57
N ALA A 219 -31.71 7.95 10.76
CA ALA A 219 -31.91 8.99 11.77
C ALA A 219 -33.08 9.90 11.41
N ILE A 220 -33.29 10.18 10.12
CA ILE A 220 -34.47 10.91 9.63
C ILE A 220 -35.76 10.14 9.97
N GLU A 221 -35.80 8.82 9.76
CA GLU A 221 -36.98 8.03 10.13
C GLU A 221 -37.16 7.98 11.66
N LEU A 222 -36.08 7.78 12.43
CA LEU A 222 -36.17 7.83 13.89
C LEU A 222 -36.64 9.18 14.42
N GLU A 223 -36.24 10.30 13.79
CA GLU A 223 -36.67 11.64 14.22
C GLU A 223 -38.19 11.81 14.03
N LYS A 224 -38.72 11.30 12.91
CA LYS A 224 -40.16 11.26 12.65
C LYS A 224 -40.91 10.39 13.67
N LEU A 225 -40.43 9.16 13.92
CA LEU A 225 -41.03 8.26 14.90
C LEU A 225 -40.96 8.85 16.32
N ASN A 226 -39.84 9.48 16.68
CA ASN A 226 -39.67 10.17 17.94
C ASN A 226 -40.72 11.28 18.12
N ALA A 227 -40.96 12.10 17.09
CA ALA A 227 -41.97 13.15 17.14
C ALA A 227 -43.39 12.58 17.33
N GLU A 228 -43.74 11.53 16.59
CA GLU A 228 -45.05 10.86 16.70
C GLU A 228 -45.25 10.25 18.10
N LEU A 229 -44.28 9.47 18.58
CA LEU A 229 -44.34 8.84 19.90
C LEU A 229 -44.37 9.87 21.02
N THR A 230 -43.60 10.96 20.91
CA THR A 230 -43.59 12.06 21.89
C THR A 230 -44.96 12.72 21.98
N ASN A 231 -45.53 13.16 20.85
CA ASN A 231 -46.83 13.83 20.83
C ASN A 231 -47.95 12.93 21.37
N ASN A 232 -47.97 11.65 20.98
CA ASN A 232 -48.96 10.68 21.49
C ASN A 232 -48.80 10.46 23.01
N SER A 233 -47.56 10.38 23.50
CA SER A 233 -47.27 10.23 24.93
C SER A 233 -47.72 11.45 25.73
N GLU A 234 -47.41 12.67 25.28
CA GLU A 234 -47.84 13.92 25.92
C GLU A 234 -49.36 14.02 25.99
N ASN A 235 -50.04 13.71 24.88
CA ASN A 235 -51.51 13.73 24.84
C ASN A 235 -52.11 12.74 25.85
N LEU A 236 -51.62 11.50 25.90
CA LEU A 236 -52.15 10.51 26.85
C LEU A 236 -51.85 10.86 28.31
N LEU A 237 -50.64 11.33 28.61
CA LEU A 237 -50.27 11.79 29.96
C LEU A 237 -51.11 12.99 30.44
N SER A 238 -51.64 13.79 29.52
CA SER A 238 -52.57 14.88 29.85
C SER A 238 -54.00 14.40 30.19
N LEU A 239 -54.36 13.18 29.80
CA LEU A 239 -55.72 12.64 29.89
C LEU A 239 -55.88 11.59 30.98
N VAL A 240 -54.84 10.79 31.24
CA VAL A 240 -54.90 9.63 32.14
C VAL A 240 -53.67 9.54 33.05
N ARG A 241 -53.76 8.68 34.07
CA ARG A 241 -52.63 8.37 34.96
C ARG A 241 -51.49 7.72 34.19
N GLU A 242 -50.27 7.91 34.67
CA GLU A 242 -49.03 7.47 34.01
C GLU A 242 -49.01 5.99 33.61
N GLU A 243 -49.42 5.10 34.51
CA GLU A 243 -49.49 3.65 34.23
C GLU A 243 -50.42 3.34 33.04
N LEU A 244 -51.61 3.96 33.01
CA LEU A 244 -52.58 3.76 31.93
C LEU A 244 -52.10 4.41 30.62
N ALA A 245 -51.43 5.56 30.68
CA ALA A 245 -50.84 6.21 29.51
C ALA A 245 -49.74 5.31 28.90
N GLN A 246 -48.88 4.73 29.74
CA GLN A 246 -47.82 3.83 29.30
C GLN A 246 -48.40 2.56 28.66
N GLU A 247 -49.37 1.91 29.30
CA GLU A 247 -50.04 0.72 28.76
C GLU A 247 -50.71 1.03 27.42
N THR A 248 -51.39 2.16 27.32
CA THR A 248 -52.06 2.61 26.08
C THR A 248 -51.05 2.94 24.97
N MET A 249 -49.84 3.39 25.31
CA MET A 249 -48.79 3.68 24.32
C MET A 249 -48.05 2.44 23.81
N GLN A 250 -48.12 1.31 24.51
CA GLN A 250 -47.38 0.11 24.14
C GLN A 250 -47.60 -0.35 22.68
N PRO A 251 -48.84 -0.36 22.13
CA PRO A 251 -49.08 -0.69 20.73
C PRO A 251 -48.41 0.29 19.75
N HIS A 252 -48.29 1.57 20.10
CA HIS A 252 -47.61 2.57 19.26
C HIS A 252 -46.11 2.33 19.20
N PHE A 253 -45.47 2.00 20.32
CA PHE A 253 -44.05 1.61 20.33
C PHE A 253 -43.80 0.33 19.53
N ILE A 254 -44.66 -0.69 19.65
CA ILE A 254 -44.56 -1.92 18.85
C ILE A 254 -44.68 -1.62 17.35
N LYS A 255 -45.64 -0.76 16.97
CA LYS A 255 -45.82 -0.34 15.58
C LYS A 255 -44.59 0.41 15.06
N ALA A 256 -44.07 1.37 15.82
CA ALA A 256 -42.87 2.12 15.46
C ALA A 256 -41.65 1.21 15.26
N ASN A 257 -41.43 0.24 16.15
CA ASN A 257 -40.38 -0.78 15.99
C ASN A 257 -40.54 -1.56 14.68
N LYS A 258 -41.77 -2.00 14.36
CA LYS A 258 -42.05 -2.76 13.14
C LYS A 258 -41.80 -1.93 11.87
N GLU A 259 -42.18 -0.65 11.88
CA GLU A 259 -41.92 0.28 10.78
C GLU A 259 -40.42 0.52 10.59
N TYR A 260 -39.68 0.57 11.69
CA TYR A 260 -38.24 0.83 11.69
C TYR A 260 -37.36 -0.39 11.37
N GLN A 261 -37.91 -1.61 11.46
CA GLN A 261 -37.13 -2.87 11.43
C GLN A 261 -36.13 -2.99 10.27
N ARG A 262 -36.45 -2.46 9.09
CA ARG A 262 -35.54 -2.53 7.94
C ARG A 262 -34.28 -1.68 8.12
N TYR A 263 -34.41 -0.50 8.73
CA TYR A 263 -33.28 0.36 9.06
C TYR A 263 -32.42 -0.27 10.14
N PHE A 264 -33.05 -0.79 11.21
CA PHE A 264 -32.37 -1.53 12.26
C PHE A 264 -31.50 -2.66 11.69
N ASN A 265 -32.11 -3.55 10.89
CA ASN A 265 -31.40 -4.67 10.28
C ASN A 265 -30.24 -4.20 9.39
N LEU A 266 -30.43 -3.13 8.61
CA LEU A 266 -29.37 -2.60 7.75
C LEU A 266 -28.18 -2.11 8.59
N ASN A 267 -28.42 -1.28 9.60
CA ASN A 267 -27.35 -0.70 10.42
C ASN A 267 -26.63 -1.76 11.25
N GLU A 268 -27.37 -2.73 11.78
CA GLU A 268 -26.78 -3.88 12.46
C GLU A 268 -25.85 -4.67 11.52
N ASN A 269 -26.30 -4.98 10.30
CA ASN A 269 -25.48 -5.68 9.31
C ASN A 269 -24.24 -4.89 8.92
N LEU A 270 -24.38 -3.59 8.65
CA LEU A 270 -23.25 -2.72 8.33
C LEU A 270 -22.23 -2.68 9.45
N SER A 271 -22.67 -2.61 10.70
CA SER A 271 -21.77 -2.58 11.85
C SER A 271 -20.98 -3.88 12.02
N LEU A 272 -21.56 -5.03 11.66
CA LEU A 272 -20.86 -6.31 11.67
C LEU A 272 -19.85 -6.39 10.51
N ALA A 273 -20.26 -5.94 9.32
CA ALA A 273 -19.42 -5.97 8.12
C ALA A 273 -18.24 -4.99 8.17
N SER A 274 -18.43 -3.81 8.78
CA SER A 274 -17.38 -2.80 8.97
C SER A 274 -16.56 -3.01 10.25
N SER A 275 -16.65 -4.18 10.87
CA SER A 275 -15.95 -4.47 12.11
C SER A 275 -14.50 -4.85 11.84
N PRO A 276 -13.52 -4.25 12.53
CA PRO A 276 -12.11 -4.59 12.35
C PRO A 276 -11.77 -5.99 12.89
N THR A 277 -12.62 -6.58 13.73
CA THR A 277 -12.38 -7.88 14.40
C THR A 277 -13.33 -8.96 13.89
N ARG A 278 -12.78 -10.10 13.43
CA ARG A 278 -13.51 -11.24 12.81
C ARG A 278 -14.41 -12.06 13.78
N ARG A 279 -14.89 -11.50 14.90
CA ARG A 279 -15.57 -12.27 15.97
C ARG A 279 -17.01 -11.79 16.25
N ASN A 280 -17.84 -11.59 15.22
CA ASN A 280 -19.23 -11.17 15.38
C ASN A 280 -19.40 -9.94 16.29
N SER A 281 -18.39 -9.07 16.30
CA SER A 281 -18.38 -7.85 17.09
C SER A 281 -18.84 -6.70 16.22
N HIS A 282 -19.69 -5.82 16.75
CA HIS A 282 -20.07 -4.61 16.04
C HIS A 282 -18.91 -3.61 15.97
N ALA A 283 -18.87 -2.81 14.91
CA ALA A 283 -18.00 -1.65 14.80
C ALA A 283 -18.27 -0.66 15.95
N SER A 284 -17.25 0.10 16.33
CA SER A 284 -17.28 0.99 17.51
C SER A 284 -18.44 1.99 17.49
N TRP A 285 -18.79 2.51 16.31
CA TRP A 285 -19.86 3.49 16.13
C TRP A 285 -21.25 2.94 16.46
N TYR A 286 -21.45 1.62 16.38
CA TYR A 286 -22.77 1.01 16.53
C TYR A 286 -23.33 1.09 17.95
N LYS A 287 -22.46 1.15 18.96
CA LYS A 287 -22.88 1.28 20.35
C LYS A 287 -23.68 2.56 20.56
N ASP A 288 -23.17 3.68 20.06
CA ASP A 288 -23.80 4.99 20.23
C ASP A 288 -25.08 5.09 19.39
N TRP A 289 -25.08 4.46 18.22
CA TRP A 289 -26.26 4.35 17.36
C TRP A 289 -27.39 3.51 17.98
N ASN A 290 -27.09 2.30 18.45
CA ASN A 290 -28.07 1.41 19.10
C ASN A 290 -28.66 2.05 20.37
N ALA A 291 -27.86 2.82 21.12
CA ALA A 291 -28.35 3.56 22.26
C ALA A 291 -29.44 4.57 21.89
N ILE A 292 -29.26 5.37 20.82
CA ILE A 292 -30.29 6.33 20.40
C ILE A 292 -31.51 5.63 19.78
N GLU A 293 -31.33 4.52 19.06
CA GLU A 293 -32.45 3.69 18.57
C GLU A 293 -33.36 3.27 19.73
N LYS A 294 -32.79 2.71 20.80
CA LYS A 294 -33.54 2.28 21.99
C LYS A 294 -34.19 3.43 22.73
N GLU A 295 -33.46 4.54 22.92
CA GLU A 295 -34.02 5.74 23.57
C GLU A 295 -35.28 6.26 22.85
N VAL A 296 -35.36 6.11 21.52
CA VAL A 296 -36.54 6.51 20.73
C VAL A 296 -37.64 5.45 20.76
N LEU A 297 -37.30 4.19 20.56
CA LEU A 297 -38.25 3.11 20.24
C LEU A 297 -38.72 2.30 21.45
N GLU A 298 -38.16 2.53 22.63
CA GLU A 298 -38.54 1.86 23.88
C GLU A 298 -39.16 2.86 24.86
N SER A 299 -40.23 2.45 25.54
CA SER A 299 -40.78 3.23 26.65
C SER A 299 -39.81 3.20 27.83
N ILE A 300 -39.57 4.35 28.47
CA ILE A 300 -38.75 4.43 29.68
C ILE A 300 -39.62 4.55 30.94
N SER A 301 -39.06 4.18 32.10
CA SER A 301 -39.68 4.38 33.42
C SER A 301 -38.90 5.45 34.20
N PRO A 302 -39.56 6.46 34.80
CA PRO A 302 -41.00 6.75 34.70
C PRO A 302 -41.41 7.23 33.29
N PHE A 303 -42.56 6.80 32.81
CA PHE A 303 -43.07 7.09 31.46
C PHE A 303 -43.28 8.59 31.20
N SER A 304 -43.62 9.35 32.24
CA SER A 304 -43.66 10.81 32.22
C SER A 304 -42.35 11.48 31.78
N SER A 305 -41.21 10.79 31.91
CA SER A 305 -39.90 11.28 31.44
C SER A 305 -39.64 11.03 29.95
N TYR A 306 -40.42 10.17 29.30
CA TYR A 306 -40.24 9.86 27.88
C TYR A 306 -40.41 11.10 26.98
N PRO A 307 -41.51 11.87 27.06
CA PRO A 307 -41.67 13.04 26.19
C PRO A 307 -40.71 14.18 26.56
N THR A 308 -40.39 14.37 27.84
CA THR A 308 -39.51 15.46 28.30
C THR A 308 -38.08 15.35 27.77
N THR A 309 -37.65 14.13 27.43
CA THR A 309 -36.32 13.84 26.87
C THR A 309 -36.26 13.89 25.34
N SER A 310 -37.38 14.20 24.66
CA SER A 310 -37.48 14.21 23.19
C SER A 310 -36.47 15.15 22.52
N LEU A 311 -36.29 16.36 23.05
CA LEU A 311 -35.33 17.32 22.48
C LEU A 311 -33.88 16.81 22.54
N ASN A 312 -33.52 16.06 23.59
CA ASN A 312 -32.20 15.44 23.69
C ASN A 312 -32.02 14.38 22.59
N ARG A 313 -33.03 13.52 22.38
CA ARG A 313 -33.01 12.51 21.31
C ARG A 313 -32.89 13.16 19.93
N VAL A 314 -33.65 14.22 19.66
CA VAL A 314 -33.55 15.02 18.42
C VAL A 314 -32.14 15.57 18.22
N ASN A 315 -31.52 16.13 19.26
CA ASN A 315 -30.16 16.65 19.15
C ASN A 315 -29.13 15.56 18.83
N LYS A 316 -29.26 14.38 19.44
CA LYS A 316 -28.44 13.20 19.11
C LYS A 316 -28.66 12.76 17.65
N LEU A 317 -29.90 12.63 17.20
CA LEU A 317 -30.24 12.23 15.83
C LEU A 317 -29.70 13.22 14.79
N LYS A 318 -29.77 14.53 15.05
CA LYS A 318 -29.21 15.57 14.17
C LYS A 318 -27.71 15.41 13.92
N SER A 319 -26.95 14.83 14.85
CA SER A 319 -25.53 14.56 14.63
C SER A 319 -25.32 13.52 13.50
N PHE A 320 -26.16 12.47 13.46
CA PHE A 320 -26.15 11.45 12.41
C PHE A 320 -26.71 11.95 11.08
N ILE A 321 -27.83 12.71 11.11
CA ILE A 321 -28.44 13.30 9.91
C ILE A 321 -27.40 14.14 9.15
N ASN A 322 -26.66 14.98 9.88
CA ASN A 322 -25.65 15.85 9.31
C ASN A 322 -24.33 15.13 8.96
N GLY A 323 -24.11 13.90 9.42
CA GLY A 323 -22.87 13.15 9.20
C GLY A 323 -22.59 12.87 7.72
N ALA A 324 -23.61 12.46 6.97
CA ALA A 324 -23.49 12.16 5.54
C ALA A 324 -23.09 13.38 4.71
N ASN A 325 -23.63 14.57 5.03
CA ASN A 325 -23.37 15.80 4.27
C ASN A 325 -21.98 16.39 4.55
N LYS A 326 -21.34 16.02 5.67
CA LYS A 326 -20.03 16.58 6.08
C LYS A 326 -18.83 15.81 5.52
N MET A 327 -19.00 14.58 5.06
CA MET A 327 -17.89 13.68 4.72
C MET A 327 -18.02 13.06 3.33
N LYS A 328 -18.18 13.86 2.28
CA LYS A 328 -18.04 13.33 0.92
C LYS A 328 -16.58 12.87 0.72
N PRO A 329 -16.34 11.62 0.26
CA PRO A 329 -14.98 11.10 0.13
C PRO A 329 -14.24 11.85 -0.97
N ASP A 330 -12.97 12.17 -0.72
CA ASP A 330 -12.08 12.74 -1.72
C ASP A 330 -11.34 11.61 -2.43
N LEU A 331 -11.83 11.27 -3.64
CA LEU A 331 -11.26 10.19 -4.45
C LEU A 331 -9.91 10.57 -5.09
N GLU A 332 -9.55 11.86 -5.08
CA GLU A 332 -8.27 12.34 -5.60
C GLU A 332 -7.11 12.11 -4.62
N LEU A 333 -7.41 11.83 -3.34
CA LEU A 333 -6.40 11.44 -2.34
C LEU A 333 -5.67 10.15 -2.72
N GLY A 334 -6.36 9.25 -3.42
CA GLY A 334 -5.85 7.92 -3.73
C GLY A 334 -5.74 7.67 -5.22
N SER A 335 -5.85 6.40 -5.59
CA SER A 335 -5.83 5.94 -6.97
C SER A 335 -6.82 4.79 -7.12
N SER A 336 -7.43 4.72 -8.30
CA SER A 336 -8.42 3.71 -8.67
C SER A 336 -7.80 2.39 -9.14
N SER A 337 -6.49 2.37 -9.43
CA SER A 337 -5.77 1.18 -9.86
C SER A 337 -4.33 1.18 -9.37
N LEU A 338 -3.76 -0.03 -9.22
CA LEU A 338 -2.37 -0.22 -8.85
C LEU A 338 -1.41 0.42 -9.86
N TYR A 339 -1.74 0.34 -11.16
CA TYR A 339 -0.92 0.93 -12.21
C TYR A 339 -0.79 2.46 -12.05
N LEU A 340 -1.92 3.16 -11.87
CA LEU A 340 -1.92 4.62 -11.68
C LEU A 340 -1.26 5.04 -10.38
N PHE A 341 -1.36 4.22 -9.35
CA PHE A 341 -0.66 4.44 -8.09
C PHE A 341 0.85 4.35 -8.27
N MET A 342 1.34 3.26 -8.87
CA MET A 342 2.78 3.00 -9.03
C MET A 342 3.43 3.92 -10.07
N SER A 343 2.72 4.36 -11.11
CA SER A 343 3.28 5.23 -12.16
C SER A 343 3.74 6.59 -11.64
N LYS A 344 3.26 7.02 -10.47
CA LYS A 344 3.68 8.27 -9.80
C LYS A 344 5.06 8.14 -9.13
N PHE A 345 5.58 6.92 -8.95
CA PHE A 345 6.78 6.65 -8.17
C PHE A 345 7.82 5.86 -8.99
N GLY A 346 8.28 6.42 -10.11
CA GLY A 346 9.22 5.75 -11.03
C GLY A 346 10.50 5.24 -10.36
N SER A 347 11.09 6.01 -9.44
CA SER A 347 12.28 5.60 -8.69
C SER A 347 12.02 4.37 -7.80
N ILE A 348 10.87 4.32 -7.13
CA ILE A 348 10.46 3.17 -6.32
C ILE A 348 10.14 1.97 -7.20
N TYR A 349 9.48 2.17 -8.33
CA TYR A 349 9.22 1.11 -9.29
C TYR A 349 10.53 0.46 -9.76
N ASN A 350 11.51 1.26 -10.18
CA ASN A 350 12.84 0.78 -10.57
C ASN A 350 13.56 0.03 -9.43
N LEU A 351 13.50 0.57 -8.21
CA LEU A 351 14.05 -0.10 -7.02
C LEU A 351 13.41 -1.49 -6.80
N LEU A 352 12.08 -1.56 -6.84
CA LEU A 352 11.33 -2.81 -6.65
C LEU A 352 11.61 -3.82 -7.76
N GLU A 353 11.73 -3.39 -9.02
CA GLU A 353 12.13 -4.28 -10.12
C GLU A 353 13.52 -4.88 -9.90
N LYS A 354 14.50 -4.05 -9.52
CA LYS A 354 15.84 -4.51 -9.18
C LYS A 354 15.81 -5.49 -8.00
N LEU A 355 15.12 -5.15 -6.91
CA LEU A 355 14.94 -6.03 -5.73
C LEU A 355 14.28 -7.35 -6.09
N ASN A 356 13.28 -7.32 -6.97
CA ASN A 356 12.60 -8.52 -7.43
C ASN A 356 13.55 -9.41 -8.27
N LYS A 357 14.37 -8.82 -9.14
CA LYS A 357 15.39 -9.52 -9.92
C LYS A 357 16.43 -10.19 -9.01
N ASP A 358 16.75 -9.57 -7.89
CA ASP A 358 17.70 -10.07 -6.89
C ASP A 358 17.06 -10.95 -5.81
N ARG A 359 15.71 -11.10 -5.78
CA ARG A 359 14.97 -11.76 -4.70
C ARG A 359 15.53 -13.11 -4.28
N MET A 360 15.81 -13.98 -5.24
CA MET A 360 16.35 -15.32 -4.96
C MET A 360 17.73 -15.23 -4.30
N LEU A 361 18.57 -14.33 -4.80
CA LEU A 361 19.89 -14.09 -4.24
C LEU A 361 19.77 -13.51 -2.81
N LEU A 362 18.87 -12.56 -2.57
CA LEU A 362 18.65 -11.97 -1.25
C LEU A 362 17.99 -12.92 -0.24
N THR A 363 17.42 -14.04 -0.70
CA THR A 363 16.73 -15.02 0.16
C THR A 363 17.63 -16.19 0.54
N TYR A 364 18.50 -16.62 -0.37
CA TYR A 364 19.29 -17.85 -0.23
C TYR A 364 20.81 -17.64 -0.37
N GLY A 365 21.24 -16.41 -0.68
CA GLY A 365 22.59 -16.11 -1.18
C GLY A 365 23.63 -15.80 -0.13
#